data_AF-A0A843B9Q0-F1
#
_entry.id   AF-A0A843B9Q0-F1
#
_cell.length_a   1.000
_cell.length_b   1.000
_cell.length_c   1.000
_cell.angle_alpha   90.00
_cell.angle_beta   90.00
_cell.angle_gamma   90.00
#
_symmetry.space_group_name_H-M   'P 1'
#
loop_
_entity.id
_entity.type
_entity.pdbx_description
1 polymer ?
#
loop_
_entity_poly.entity_id
_entity_poly.type
_entity_poly.pdbx_seq_one_letter_code
_entity_poly.pdbx_strand_id
1 'polypeptide(L)' 'MVGLTSRDLAVKGSIIGIIIAAPTVVVFLGLWGLTGDLLMPAVAGAAVHFVALVFAFRLAKKFLVRREPGK' A
#
# COMPACT_ATOMS: atom_id res chain seq x y z
N MET A 1 -16.55 -11.60 21.61
CA MET A 1 -15.62 -11.23 20.51
C MET A 1 -16.21 -10.07 19.74
N VAL A 2 -15.67 -8.84 19.85
CA VAL A 2 -16.05 -7.78 18.89
C VAL A 2 -15.08 -7.90 17.72
N GLY A 3 -15.44 -8.73 16.75
CA GLY A 3 -14.68 -8.93 15.51
C GLY A 3 -14.74 -7.68 14.63
N LEU A 4 -13.71 -7.44 13.83
CA LEU A 4 -13.75 -6.41 12.78
C LEU A 4 -14.92 -6.71 11.85
N THR A 5 -15.83 -5.75 11.68
CA THR A 5 -16.94 -5.88 10.73
C THR A 5 -16.38 -5.91 9.31
N SER A 6 -17.03 -6.63 8.39
CA SER A 6 -16.62 -6.71 6.99
C SER A 6 -16.45 -5.33 6.33
N ARG A 7 -17.23 -4.33 6.76
CA ARG A 7 -17.11 -2.94 6.30
C ARG A 7 -15.80 -2.29 6.78
N ASP A 8 -15.41 -2.55 8.02
CA ASP A 8 -14.18 -2.00 8.62
C ASP A 8 -12.93 -2.64 8.01
N LEU A 9 -13.00 -3.95 7.70
CA LEU A 9 -12.00 -4.65 6.92
C LEU A 9 -11.86 -4.09 5.50
N ALA A 10 -12.98 -3.88 4.81
CA ALA A 10 -12.97 -3.32 3.46
C ALA A 10 -12.34 -1.93 3.45
N VAL A 11 -12.78 -1.02 4.32
CA VAL A 11 -12.25 0.36 4.37
C VAL A 11 -10.76 0.38 4.71
N LYS A 12 -10.34 -0.32 5.77
CA LYS A 12 -8.93 -0.34 6.19
C LYS A 12 -8.05 -1.04 5.16
N GLY A 13 -8.52 -2.13 4.56
CA GLY A 13 -7.84 -2.82 3.47
C GLY A 13 -7.66 -1.94 2.23
N SER A 14 -8.70 -1.19 1.84
CA SER A 14 -8.63 -0.23 0.72
C SER A 14 -7.61 0.88 0.98
N ILE A 15 -7.56 1.43 2.20
CA ILE A 15 -6.56 2.45 2.57
C ILE A 15 -5.14 1.90 2.39
N ILE A 16 -4.88 0.68 2.88
CA ILE A 16 -3.58 0.01 2.71
C ILE A 16 -3.28 -0.23 1.23
N GLY A 17 -4.26 -0.66 0.43
CA GLY A 17 -4.12 -0.83 -1.01
C GLY A 17 -3.75 0.47 -1.73
N ILE A 18 -4.37 1.59 -1.36
CA ILE A 18 -4.06 2.92 -1.91
C ILE A 18 -2.63 3.35 -1.55
N ILE A 19 -2.19 3.12 -0.30
CA ILE A 19 -0.81 3.44 0.13
C ILE A 19 0.22 2.67 -0.69
N ILE A 20 -0.10 1.46 -1.15
CA ILE A 20 0.78 0.66 -2.00
C ILE A 20 0.70 1.13 -3.46
N ALA A 21 -0.51 1.25 -4.00
CA ALA A 21 -0.73 1.47 -5.43
C ALA A 21 -0.44 2.91 -5.88
N ALA A 22 -0.87 3.91 -5.11
CA ALA A 22 -0.75 5.31 -5.49
C ALA A 22 0.71 5.73 -5.77
N PRO A 23 1.70 5.50 -4.89
CA PRO A 23 3.08 5.89 -5.17
C PRO A 23 3.68 5.10 -6.34
N THR A 24 3.36 3.81 -6.49
CA THR A 24 3.80 3.00 -7.63
C THR A 24 3.30 3.56 -8.96
N VAL A 25 2.00 3.88 -9.05
CA VAL A 25 1.38 4.42 -10.26
C VAL A 25 1.91 5.82 -10.57
N VAL A 26 2.08 6.67 -9.56
CA VAL A 26 2.64 8.02 -9.73
C VAL A 26 4.06 7.95 -10.31
N VAL A 27 4.91 7.07 -9.79
CA VAL A 27 6.29 6.93 -10.29
C VAL A 27 6.31 6.32 -11.70
N PHE A 28 5.49 5.29 -11.95
CA PHE A 28 5.41 4.68 -13.27
C PHE A 28 4.93 5.68 -14.33
N LEU A 29 3.79 6.33 -14.11
CA LEU A 29 3.22 7.28 -15.07
C LEU A 29 4.10 8.53 -15.22
N GLY A 30 4.69 9.00 -14.12
CA GLY A 30 5.61 10.15 -14.15
C GLY A 30 6.85 9.87 -14.98
N LEU A 31 7.52 8.74 -14.74
CA LEU A 31 8.70 8.38 -15.52
C LEU A 31 8.34 8.06 -16.97
N TRP A 32 7.25 7.33 -17.23
CA TRP A 32 6.83 7.01 -18.60
C TRP A 32 6.51 8.27 -19.41
N GLY A 33 5.81 9.23 -18.81
CA GLY A 33 5.52 10.52 -19.45
C GLY A 33 6.76 11.35 -19.78
N LEU A 34 7.87 11.16 -19.04
CA LEU A 34 9.13 11.87 -19.27
C LEU A 34 10.06 11.13 -20.24
N THR A 35 10.13 9.81 -20.16
CA THR A 35 11.11 9.00 -20.91
C THR A 35 10.54 8.45 -22.22
N GLY A 36 9.21 8.26 -22.31
CA GLY A 36 8.56 7.56 -23.43
C GLY A 36 8.83 6.04 -23.49
N ASP A 37 9.67 5.51 -22.61
CA ASP A 37 10.00 4.09 -22.50
C ASP A 37 9.17 3.44 -21.38
N LEU A 38 8.77 2.18 -21.55
CA LEU A 38 8.04 1.39 -20.56
C LEU A 38 8.93 0.60 -19.60
N LEU A 39 10.17 0.25 -20.00
CA LEU A 39 11.04 -0.61 -19.21
C LEU A 39 11.56 0.10 -17.96
N MET A 40 12.12 1.29 -18.10
CA MET A 40 12.67 2.06 -16.98
C MET A 40 11.58 2.40 -15.92
N PRO A 41 10.38 2.91 -16.30
CA PRO A 41 9.30 3.13 -15.34
C PRO A 41 8.78 1.85 -14.69
N ALA A 42 8.74 0.72 -15.41
CA ALA A 42 8.32 -0.56 -14.84
C ALA A 42 9.25 -1.00 -13.71
N VAL A 43 10.57 -0.94 -13.94
CA VAL A 43 11.58 -1.30 -12.93
C VAL A 43 11.50 -0.35 -11.72
N ALA A 44 11.42 0.96 -11.96
CA ALA A 44 11.30 1.96 -10.90
C ALA A 44 9.99 1.81 -10.10
N GLY A 45 8.87 1.61 -10.79
CA GLY A 45 7.56 1.37 -10.19
C GLY A 45 7.55 0.10 -9.33
N ALA A 46 8.15 -0.98 -9.82
CA ALA A 46 8.30 -2.23 -9.06
C ALA A 46 9.13 -2.02 -7.78
N ALA A 47 10.26 -1.30 -7.86
CA ALA A 47 11.06 -0.98 -6.68
C ALA A 47 10.26 -0.18 -5.64
N VAL A 48 9.52 0.85 -6.08
CA VAL A 48 8.65 1.66 -5.22
C VAL A 48 7.52 0.83 -4.63
N HIS A 49 6.96 -0.12 -5.38
CA HIS A 49 5.92 -1.03 -4.89
C HIS A 49 6.39 -1.84 -3.69
N PHE A 50 7.59 -2.42 -3.75
CA PHE A 50 8.14 -3.18 -2.63
C PHE A 50 8.41 -2.31 -1.40
N VAL A 51 8.92 -1.08 -1.59
CA VAL A 51 9.09 -0.12 -0.48
C VAL A 51 7.74 0.22 0.14
N ALA A 52 6.72 0.47 -0.68
CA ALA A 52 5.37 0.77 -0.22
C ALA A 52 4.75 -0.42 0.50
N LEU A 53 4.97 -1.66 0.05
CA LEU A 53 4.55 -2.88 0.75
C LEU A 53 5.14 -2.98 2.16
N VAL A 54 6.45 -2.74 2.31
CA VAL A 54 7.12 -2.76 3.62
C VAL A 54 6.51 -1.70 4.55
N PHE A 55 6.28 -0.49 4.04
CA PHE A 55 5.68 0.59 4.81
C PHE A 55 4.22 0.29 5.19
N ALA A 56 3.44 -0.19 4.22
CA ALA A 56 2.05 -0.59 4.36
C ALA A 56 1.89 -1.70 5.40
N PHE A 57 2.81 -2.67 5.45
CA PHE A 57 2.82 -3.72 6.46
C PHE A 57 3.03 -3.17 7.89
N ARG A 58 3.92 -2.19 8.06
CA ARG A 58 4.12 -1.51 9.36
C ARG A 58 2.88 -0.73 9.79
N LEU A 59 2.20 -0.06 8.84
CA LEU A 59 0.93 0.60 9.09
C LEU A 59 -0.19 -0.39 9.42
N ALA A 60 -0.36 -1.44 8.63
CA ALA A 60 -1.34 -2.49 8.85
C ALA A 60 -1.23 -3.04 10.27
N LYS A 61 -0.02 -3.31 10.77
CA LYS A 61 0.17 -3.74 12.17
C LYS A 61 -0.33 -2.73 13.20
N LYS A 62 -0.21 -1.43 12.95
CA LYS A 62 -0.65 -0.38 13.88
C LYS A 62 -2.17 -0.14 13.84
N PHE A 63 -2.79 -0.29 12.67
CA PHE A 63 -4.19 0.08 12.42
C PHE A 63 -5.17 -1.10 12.39
N LEU A 64 -4.71 -2.30 12.04
CA LEU A 64 -5.51 -3.52 11.94
C LEU A 64 -5.33 -4.46 13.13
N VAL A 65 -4.20 -4.41 13.85
CA VAL A 65 -4.04 -5.20 15.08
C VAL A 65 -4.79 -4.50 16.20
N ARG A 66 -5.94 -5.08 16.56
CA ARG A 66 -6.65 -4.75 17.80
C ARG A 66 -5.66 -5.02 18.94
N ARG A 67 -5.31 -4.02 19.76
CA ARG A 67 -4.68 -4.33 21.05
C ARG A 67 -5.68 -5.19 21.81
N GLU A 68 -5.31 -6.42 22.13
CA GLU A 68 -6.03 -7.14 23.18
C GLU A 68 -5.93 -6.28 24.44
N PRO A 69 -7.05 -5.94 25.12
CA PRO A 69 -6.96 -5.39 26.46
C PRO A 69 -6.19 -6.41 27.30
N GLY A 70 -5.17 -5.92 28.03
CA GLY A 70 -4.11 -6.72 28.61
C GLY A 70 -4.57 -7.97 29.34
N LYS A 71 -3.72 -8.99 29.28
CA LYS A 71 -3.50 -9.83 30.45
C LYS A 71 -2.65 -9.06 31.44
#